data_AF-A0A553ZA18-F1
#
_entry.id   AF-A0A553ZA18-F1
#
_cell.length_a   1.000
_cell.length_b   1.000
_cell.length_c   1.000
_cell.angle_alpha   90.00
_cell.angle_beta   90.00
_cell.angle_gamma   90.00
#
_symmetry.space_group_name_H-M   'P 1'
#
loop_
_entity.id
_entity.type
_entity.pdbx_description
1 polymer ?
#
loop_
_entity_poly.entity_id
_entity_poly.type
_entity_poly.pdbx_seq_one_letter_code
_entity_poly.pdbx_strand_id
1 'polypeptide(L)'
;MELESMIRDAEGARDELRAALLGVGVVLPTLRLDAASVAGEDPRPLVELGRCAPDVARQLAAVLRRCAMHSTYERNRQGAGSAP
;
A
#
# COMPACT_ATOMS: atom_id res chain seq x y z
N MET A 1 -4.62 -14.47 -19.64
CA MET A 1 -3.54 -13.46 -19.66
C MET A 1 -3.80 -12.29 -18.71
N GLU A 2 -5.04 -11.80 -18.55
CA GLU A 2 -5.32 -10.67 -17.62
C GLU A 2 -4.98 -10.98 -16.15
N LEU A 3 -5.28 -12.20 -15.67
CA LEU A 3 -4.92 -12.62 -14.31
C LEU A 3 -3.42 -12.54 -14.01
N GLU A 4 -2.57 -13.00 -14.94
CA GLU A 4 -1.11 -12.94 -14.77
C GLU A 4 -0.62 -11.48 -14.69
N SER A 5 -1.29 -10.57 -15.40
CA SER A 5 -0.98 -9.14 -15.30
C SER A 5 -1.38 -8.57 -13.94
N MET A 6 -2.55 -8.91 -13.42
CA MET A 6 -3.00 -8.47 -12.10
C MET A 6 -2.13 -9.01 -10.98
N ILE A 7 -1.67 -10.27 -11.09
CA ILE A 7 -0.75 -10.86 -10.12
C ILE A 7 0.58 -10.11 -10.14
N ARG A 8 1.17 -9.86 -11.32
CA ARG A 8 2.43 -9.11 -11.44
C ARG A 8 2.32 -7.69 -10.87
N ASP A 9 1.20 -7.01 -11.12
CA ASP A 9 0.93 -5.68 -10.56
C ASP A 9 0.88 -5.73 -9.02
N ALA A 10 0.13 -6.69 -8.46
CA ALA A 10 0.04 -6.88 -7.02
C ALA A 10 1.40 -7.27 -6.38
N GLU A 11 2.19 -8.11 -7.06
CA GLU A 11 3.56 -8.44 -6.66
C GLU A 11 4.45 -7.20 -6.60
N GLY A 12 4.37 -6.34 -7.62
CA GLY A 12 5.07 -5.06 -7.71
C GLY A 12 4.69 -4.14 -6.56
N ALA A 13 3.39 -3.91 -6.34
CA ALA A 13 2.88 -3.12 -5.21
C ALA A 13 3.36 -3.66 -3.85
N ARG A 14 3.40 -4.99 -3.68
CA ARG A 14 3.92 -5.63 -2.46
C ARG A 14 5.43 -5.42 -2.29
N ASP A 15 6.21 -5.41 -3.36
CA ASP A 15 7.67 -5.15 -3.29
C ASP A 15 7.98 -3.70 -2.98
N GLU A 16 7.27 -2.75 -3.61
CA GLU A 16 7.38 -1.33 -3.30
C GLU A 16 7.08 -1.05 -1.83
N LEU A 17 5.98 -1.64 -1.31
CA LEU A 17 5.62 -1.52 0.10
C LEU A 17 6.69 -2.15 1.00
N ARG A 18 7.21 -3.34 0.65
CA ARG A 18 8.29 -3.99 1.39
C ARG A 18 9.53 -3.10 1.46
N ALA A 19 9.95 -2.51 0.32
CA ALA A 19 11.11 -1.63 0.26
C ALA A 19 10.91 -0.37 1.11
N ALA A 20 9.73 0.25 1.04
CA ALA A 20 9.41 1.42 1.85
C ALA A 20 9.45 1.12 3.35
N LEU A 21 8.89 -0.02 3.79
CA LEU A 21 8.92 -0.46 5.17
C LEU A 21 10.34 -0.74 5.66
N LEU A 22 11.15 -1.42 4.84
CA LEU A 22 12.57 -1.67 5.15
C LEU A 22 13.36 -0.36 5.29
N GLY A 23 13.08 0.63 4.44
CA GLY A 23 13.70 1.96 4.51
C GLY A 23 13.46 2.71 5.83
N VAL A 24 12.42 2.35 6.58
CA VAL A 24 12.12 2.90 7.92
C VAL A 24 12.41 1.92 9.06
N GLY A 25 13.10 0.80 8.79
CA GLY A 25 13.49 -0.20 9.78
C GLY A 25 12.38 -1.17 10.18
N VAL A 26 11.27 -1.21 9.44
CA VAL A 26 10.14 -2.10 9.67
C VAL A 26 10.26 -3.36 8.81
N VAL A 27 10.23 -4.53 9.44
CA VAL A 27 10.17 -5.82 8.74
C VAL A 27 8.83 -6.50 9.01
N LEU A 28 8.07 -6.78 7.95
CA LEU A 28 6.86 -7.60 8.01
C LEU A 28 7.16 -8.97 7.40
N PRO A 29 7.48 -9.99 8.22
CA PRO A 29 7.88 -11.31 7.72
C PRO A 29 6.74 -12.01 6.96
N THR A 30 5.49 -11.64 7.24
CA THR A 30 4.28 -12.21 6.63
C THR A 30 3.73 -11.38 5.47
N LEU A 31 4.40 -10.31 5.02
CA LEU A 31 3.91 -9.50 3.89
C LEU A 31 3.98 -10.31 2.58
N ARG A 32 2.82 -10.62 2.02
CA ARG A 32 2.63 -11.50 0.85
C ARG A 32 1.35 -11.14 0.09
N LEU A 33 1.11 -11.79 -1.04
CA LEU A 33 -0.23 -11.80 -1.64
C LEU A 33 -1.16 -12.74 -0.87
N ASP A 34 -2.42 -12.34 -0.73
CA ASP A 34 -3.46 -13.19 -0.17
C ASP A 34 -3.81 -14.30 -1.17
N ALA A 35 -3.49 -15.55 -0.82
CA ALA A 35 -3.66 -16.69 -1.71
C ALA A 35 -5.15 -16.96 -2.05
N ALA A 36 -6.08 -16.66 -1.13
CA ALA A 36 -7.50 -16.84 -1.36
C ALA A 36 -8.03 -15.88 -2.44
N SER A 37 -7.55 -14.63 -2.43
CA SER A 37 -7.90 -13.62 -3.42
C SER A 37 -7.39 -13.93 -4.83
N VAL A 38 -6.32 -14.73 -4.94
CA VAL A 38 -5.74 -15.18 -6.21
C VAL A 38 -6.44 -16.45 -6.74
N ALA A 39 -6.86 -17.35 -5.84
CA ALA A 39 -7.46 -18.63 -6.19
C ALA A 39 -9.00 -18.61 -6.28
N GLY A 40 -9.64 -17.47 -6.01
CA GLY A 40 -11.09 -17.31 -6.02
C GLY A 40 -11.74 -17.34 -7.41
N GLU A 41 -13.06 -17.48 -7.43
CA GLU A 41 -13.87 -17.55 -8.66
C GLU A 41 -13.87 -16.23 -9.46
N ASP A 42 -13.66 -15.10 -8.77
CA ASP A 42 -13.38 -13.78 -9.34
C ASP A 42 -12.03 -13.29 -8.76
N PRO A 43 -10.90 -13.60 -9.42
CA PRO A 43 -9.59 -13.32 -8.87
C PRO A 43 -9.34 -11.81 -8.75
N ARG A 44 -9.07 -11.37 -7.53
CA ARG A 44 -8.71 -9.97 -7.24
C ARG A 44 -7.50 -9.95 -6.31
N PRO A 45 -6.28 -10.08 -6.83
CA PRO A 45 -5.07 -10.20 -6.01
C PRO A 45 -4.95 -9.07 -4.97
N LEU A 46 -4.96 -9.44 -3.70
CA LEU A 46 -4.80 -8.51 -2.57
C LEU A 46 -3.43 -8.68 -1.92
N VAL A 47 -2.89 -7.60 -1.37
CA VAL A 47 -1.69 -7.64 -0.52
C VAL A 47 -2.11 -7.87 0.93
N GLU A 48 -1.68 -8.99 1.51
CA GLU A 48 -1.86 -9.31 2.93
C GLU A 48 -0.76 -8.63 3.75
N LEU A 49 -1.13 -7.66 4.60
CA LEU A 49 -0.17 -6.90 5.43
C LEU A 49 0.33 -7.70 6.65
N GLY A 50 -0.30 -8.84 6.97
CA GLY A 50 0.10 -9.75 8.02
C GLY A 50 0.17 -9.14 9.42
N ARG A 51 0.82 -9.83 10.36
CA ARG A 51 0.95 -9.37 11.76
C ARG A 51 2.15 -8.42 11.90
N CYS A 52 1.93 -7.28 12.55
CA CYS A 52 2.98 -6.32 12.89
C CYS A 52 3.02 -6.09 14.41
N ALA A 53 4.19 -5.70 14.91
CA ALA A 53 4.32 -5.31 16.30
C ALA A 53 3.58 -3.96 16.57
N PRO A 54 3.03 -3.72 17.77
CA PRO A 54 2.23 -2.51 18.03
C PRO A 54 2.99 -1.18 17.85
N ASP A 55 4.30 -1.15 18.11
CA ASP A 55 5.18 -0.02 17.86
C ASP A 55 5.30 0.28 16.36
N VAL A 56 5.52 -0.75 15.54
CA VAL A 56 5.50 -0.67 14.06
C VAL A 56 4.15 -0.15 13.57
N ALA A 57 3.04 -0.68 14.09
CA ALA A 57 1.70 -0.23 13.72
C ALA A 57 1.50 1.28 13.98
N ARG A 58 2.00 1.77 15.12
CA ARG A 58 1.94 3.21 15.48
C ARG A 58 2.81 4.07 14.55
N GLN A 59 4.01 3.61 14.21
CA GLN A 59 4.90 4.30 13.27
C GLN A 59 4.28 4.39 11.88
N LEU A 60 3.76 3.28 11.36
CA LEU A 60 3.05 3.24 10.07
C LEU A 60 1.87 4.21 10.06
N ALA A 61 1.05 4.19 11.12
CA ALA A 61 -0.08 5.10 11.24
C ALA A 61 0.36 6.59 11.30
N ALA A 62 1.49 6.90 11.91
CA ALA A 62 2.03 8.27 11.95
C ALA A 62 2.50 8.75 10.58
N VAL A 63 3.18 7.90 9.81
CA VAL A 63 3.60 8.19 8.42
C VAL A 63 2.38 8.42 7.53
N LEU A 64 1.39 7.53 7.58
CA LEU A 64 0.17 7.64 6.77
C LEU A 64 -0.60 8.94 7.06
N ARG A 65 -0.72 9.34 8.34
CA ARG A 65 -1.33 10.63 8.71
C ARG A 65 -0.56 11.81 8.14
N ARG A 66 0.78 11.78 8.15
CA ARG A 66 1.61 12.83 7.56
C ARG A 66 1.42 12.93 6.04
N CYS A 67 1.39 11.80 5.35
CA CYS A 67 1.13 11.75 3.91
C CYS A 67 -0.27 12.26 3.55
N ALA A 68 -1.29 11.93 4.34
CA ALA A 68 -2.66 12.42 4.14
C ALA A 68 -2.77 13.95 4.25
N MET A 69 -2.01 14.56 5.16
CA MET A 69 -1.93 16.02 5.30
C MET A 69 -1.23 16.66 4.09
N HIS A 70 -0.21 16.02 3.54
CA HIS A 70 0.47 16.50 2.33
C HIS A 70 -0.41 16.38 1.08
N SER A 71 -1.10 15.24 0.91
CA SER A 71 -2.01 15.02 -0.22
C SER A 71 -3.21 15.96 -0.21
N THR A 72 -3.79 16.24 0.96
CA THR A 72 -4.86 17.24 1.10
C THR A 72 -4.34 18.65 0.77
N TYR A 73 -3.14 18.99 1.23
CA TYR A 73 -2.52 20.28 0.92
C TYR A 73 -2.28 20.46 -0.59
N GLU A 74 -1.73 19.44 -1.27
CA GLU A 74 -1.50 19.47 -2.71
C GLU A 74 -2.81 19.49 -3.51
N ARG A 75 -3.80 18.65 -3.17
CA ARG A 75 -5.14 18.72 -3.81
C ARG A 75 -5.78 20.10 -3.66
N ASN A 76 -5.67 20.71 -2.48
CA ASN A 76 -6.21 22.04 -2.23
C ASN A 76 -5.47 23.15 -2.99
N ARG A 77 -4.16 22.99 -3.29
CA ARG A 77 -3.42 23.91 -4.19
C ARG A 77 -3.82 23.74 -5.65
N GLN A 78 -3.91 22.52 -6.16
CA GLN A 78 -4.31 22.27 -7.55
C GLN A 78 -5.77 22.69 -7.83
N GLY A 79 -6.66 22.66 -6.82
CA GLY A 79 -8.04 23.13 -6.93
C GLY A 79 -8.22 24.66 -6.95
N ALA A 80 -7.21 25.44 -6.54
CA ALA A 80 -7.28 26.91 -6.50
C ALA A 80 -6.88 27.58 -7.84
N GLY A 81 -6.54 26.82 -8.87
CA GLY A 81 -6.04 27.32 -10.17
C GLY A 81 -7.08 27.47 -11.28
N SER A 82 -8.38 27.31 -11.00
CA SER A 82 -9.42 27.48 -12.02
C SER A 82 -10.63 28.23 -11.46
N ALA A 83 -10.46 29.54 -11.26
CA ALA A 83 -11.59 30.47 -11.34
C ALA A 83 -11.51 31.17 -12.72
N PRO A 84 -12.64 31.29 -13.45
CA PRO A 84 -12.69 32.06 -14.70
C PRO A 84 -12.49 33.56 -14.47
#